data_AF-A0A3C0Y2X4-F1
#
_entry.id   AF-A0A3C0Y2X4-F1
#
_cell.length_a   1.000
_cell.length_b   1.000
_cell.length_c   1.000
_cell.angle_alpha   90.00
_cell.angle_beta   90.00
_cell.angle_gamma   90.00
#
_symmetry.space_group_name_H-M   'P 1'
#
loop_
_entity.id
_entity.type
_entity.pdbx_description
1 polymer ?
#
loop_
_entity_poly.entity_id
_entity_poly.type
_entity_poly.pdbx_seq_one_letter_code
_entity_poly.pdbx_strand_id
1 'polypeptide(L)'
;RAGCNVSVVARGATLDALQLHGLRLHQGGRVTSQAVASSAAPTDLGVQDLVVLAVKAPSLPEVVRQMAPLMGPNTMVLTAMNGVPWWFLQGFGGMLAGQRLTSVDPTGALAQAIEGQHIIGCVVHASCSLDGPGLVRHHFGNKLILGEPSGKKTARVQQLAALLGKAGFEAPVSDQIQKDIWFKLWGNMSVNPISALTGATTDRILGDELVRGFISSVMLEAKEIGARIGIPIDQQPEDRHQ
;
A
#
# COMPACT_ATOMS: atom_id res chain seq x y z
N ARG A 1 1.49 -9.38 18.21
CA ARG A 1 2.24 -8.55 19.20
C ARG A 1 1.29 -7.62 19.97
N ALA A 2 0.41 -6.86 19.32
CA ALA A 2 -0.56 -5.96 19.99
C ALA A 2 -1.87 -6.62 20.49
N GLY A 3 -1.92 -7.96 20.61
CA GLY A 3 -3.11 -8.68 21.10
C GLY A 3 -4.29 -8.81 20.12
N CYS A 4 -4.15 -8.37 18.86
CA CYS A 4 -5.18 -8.58 17.84
C CYS A 4 -5.24 -10.02 17.35
N ASN A 5 -6.45 -10.50 17.04
CA ASN A 5 -6.64 -11.72 16.26
C ASN A 5 -6.23 -11.42 14.81
N VAL A 6 -5.24 -12.17 14.30
CA VAL A 6 -4.73 -11.99 12.93
C VAL A 6 -4.99 -13.26 12.15
N SER A 7 -5.62 -13.06 10.99
CA SER A 7 -5.92 -14.10 10.02
C SER A 7 -5.23 -13.80 8.70
N VAL A 8 -4.85 -14.85 7.95
CA VAL A 8 -4.16 -14.73 6.66
C VAL A 8 -4.87 -15.58 5.61
N VAL A 9 -5.31 -14.94 4.53
CA VAL A 9 -5.74 -15.66 3.33
C VAL A 9 -4.49 -16.04 2.52
N ALA A 10 -4.20 -17.33 2.43
CA ALA A 10 -2.99 -17.84 1.77
C ALA A 10 -3.28 -19.11 0.97
N ARG A 11 -2.45 -19.40 -0.03
CA ARG A 11 -2.58 -20.58 -0.91
C ARG A 11 -1.23 -21.26 -1.09
N GLY A 12 -1.25 -22.55 -1.47
CA GLY A 12 -0.08 -23.36 -1.78
C GLY A 12 0.96 -23.35 -0.65
N ALA A 13 2.24 -23.32 -1.01
CA ALA A 13 3.36 -23.40 -0.06
C ALA A 13 3.32 -22.32 1.05
N THR A 14 2.71 -21.16 0.81
CA THR A 14 2.55 -20.13 1.85
C THR A 14 1.54 -20.55 2.90
N LEU A 15 0.42 -21.17 2.51
CA LEU A 15 -0.55 -21.69 3.46
C LEU A 15 0.06 -22.82 4.31
N ASP A 16 0.72 -23.76 3.66
CA ASP A 16 1.37 -24.90 4.33
C ASP A 16 2.39 -24.40 5.36
N ALA A 17 3.22 -23.42 4.99
CA ALA A 17 4.20 -22.83 5.90
C ALA A 17 3.56 -22.07 7.08
N LEU A 18 2.45 -21.37 6.86
CA LEU A 18 1.72 -20.68 7.93
C LEU A 18 1.09 -21.66 8.91
N GLN A 19 0.51 -22.76 8.43
CA GLN A 19 -0.09 -23.78 9.27
C GLN A 19 0.96 -24.56 10.08
N LEU A 20 2.11 -24.86 9.47
CA LEU A 20 3.16 -25.64 10.12
C LEU A 20 4.04 -24.81 11.07
N HIS A 21 4.36 -23.57 10.69
CA HIS A 21 5.37 -22.77 11.38
C HIS A 21 4.85 -21.46 11.96
N GLY A 22 3.60 -21.07 11.67
CA GLY A 22 3.10 -19.73 11.92
C GLY A 22 3.66 -18.69 10.94
N LEU A 23 3.22 -17.44 11.10
CA LEU A 23 3.82 -16.29 10.42
C LEU A 23 5.14 -15.94 11.09
N ARG A 24 6.23 -15.99 10.32
CA ARG A 24 7.58 -15.73 10.81
C ARG A 24 8.08 -14.37 10.34
N LEU A 25 8.74 -13.65 11.25
CA LEU A 25 9.34 -12.34 11.01
C LEU A 25 10.81 -12.39 11.42
N HIS A 26 11.70 -12.14 10.47
CA HIS A 26 13.11 -11.85 10.68
C HIS A 26 13.32 -10.34 10.83
N GLN A 27 13.71 -9.89 12.01
CA GLN A 27 13.96 -8.49 12.33
C GLN A 27 15.08 -8.38 13.37
N GLY A 28 16.06 -7.49 13.15
CA GLY A 28 17.18 -7.29 14.09
C GLY A 28 18.01 -8.55 14.35
N GLY A 29 18.22 -9.38 13.32
CA GLY A 29 18.97 -10.64 13.43
C GLY A 29 18.23 -11.76 14.16
N ARG A 30 16.96 -11.56 14.55
CA ARG A 30 16.15 -12.56 15.25
C ARG A 30 14.94 -12.95 14.41
N VAL A 31 14.61 -14.24 14.42
CA VAL A 31 13.37 -14.75 13.84
C VAL A 31 12.38 -14.98 14.98
N THR A 32 11.22 -14.35 14.86
CA THR A 32 10.07 -14.60 15.75
C THR A 32 8.96 -15.28 14.95
N SER A 33 8.21 -16.18 15.57
CA SER A 33 7.03 -16.80 14.96
C SER A 33 5.78 -16.51 15.78
N GLN A 34 4.65 -16.31 15.10
CA GLN A 34 3.33 -16.21 15.70
C GLN A 34 2.34 -17.10 14.95
N ALA A 35 1.61 -17.94 15.68
CA ALA A 35 0.46 -18.63 15.12
C ALA A 35 -0.58 -17.61 14.66
N VAL A 36 -1.11 -17.83 13.45
CA VAL A 36 -2.17 -17.02 12.84
C VAL A 36 -3.21 -17.96 12.26
N ALA A 37 -4.48 -17.58 12.30
CA ALA A 37 -5.50 -18.33 11.56
C ALA A 37 -5.16 -18.19 10.06
N SER A 38 -5.15 -19.28 9.31
CA SER A 38 -4.81 -19.24 7.89
C SER A 38 -5.68 -20.18 7.08
N SER A 39 -6.28 -19.67 6.02
CA SER A 39 -7.11 -20.45 5.08
C SER A 39 -6.90 -19.99 3.64
N ALA A 40 -7.15 -20.90 2.69
CA ALA A 40 -7.30 -20.55 1.27
C ALA A 40 -8.68 -19.95 0.95
N ALA A 41 -9.69 -20.20 1.78
CA ALA A 41 -11.05 -19.75 1.59
C ALA A 41 -11.40 -18.63 2.58
N PRO A 42 -11.65 -17.39 2.13
CA PRO A 42 -12.05 -16.29 3.00
C PRO A 42 -13.32 -16.57 3.83
N THR A 43 -14.19 -17.47 3.38
CA THR A 43 -15.38 -17.94 4.11
C THR A 43 -15.05 -18.56 5.47
N ASP A 44 -13.90 -19.22 5.60
CA ASP A 44 -13.50 -19.88 6.85
C ASP A 44 -13.11 -18.89 7.94
N LEU A 45 -12.79 -17.65 7.54
CA LEU A 45 -12.37 -16.57 8.43
C LEU A 45 -13.54 -15.67 8.83
N GLY A 46 -14.57 -15.57 7.97
CA GLY A 46 -15.74 -14.74 8.17
C GLY A 46 -15.44 -13.24 8.21
N VAL A 47 -16.43 -12.46 8.66
CA VAL A 47 -16.36 -10.99 8.70
C VAL A 47 -15.20 -10.50 9.57
N GLN A 48 -14.44 -9.53 9.07
CA GLN A 48 -13.30 -8.91 9.77
C GLN A 48 -13.59 -7.45 10.10
N ASP A 49 -12.99 -6.92 11.16
CA ASP A 49 -13.00 -5.48 11.44
C ASP A 49 -12.09 -4.71 10.46
N LEU A 50 -11.00 -5.35 10.05
CA LEU A 50 -9.98 -4.80 9.17
C LEU A 50 -9.47 -5.84 8.18
N VAL A 51 -9.51 -5.51 6.89
CA VAL A 51 -8.85 -6.26 5.80
C VAL A 51 -7.70 -5.43 5.26
N VAL A 52 -6.48 -5.98 5.24
CA VAL A 52 -5.29 -5.31 4.71
C VAL A 52 -5.01 -5.81 3.29
N LEU A 53 -5.15 -4.93 2.30
CA LEU A 53 -4.82 -5.21 0.91
C LEU A 53 -3.41 -4.71 0.59
N ALA A 54 -2.45 -5.63 0.57
CA ALA A 54 -1.05 -5.40 0.21
C ALA A 54 -0.60 -6.30 -0.97
N VAL A 55 -1.48 -6.47 -1.96
CA VAL A 55 -1.23 -7.29 -3.16
C VAL A 55 -0.77 -6.45 -4.34
N LYS A 56 -0.16 -7.08 -5.35
CA LYS A 56 0.18 -6.40 -6.60
C LYS A 56 -1.09 -6.11 -7.41
N ALA A 57 -1.12 -4.98 -8.12
CA ALA A 57 -2.28 -4.54 -8.91
C ALA A 57 -2.88 -5.62 -9.84
N PRO A 58 -2.10 -6.46 -10.56
CA PRO A 58 -2.66 -7.51 -11.41
C PRO A 58 -3.46 -8.58 -10.66
N SER A 59 -3.14 -8.84 -9.39
CA SER A 59 -3.85 -9.83 -8.56
C SER A 59 -5.09 -9.25 -7.87
N LEU A 60 -5.23 -7.92 -7.85
CA LEU A 60 -6.29 -7.25 -7.11
C LEU A 60 -7.70 -7.67 -7.54
N PRO A 61 -8.04 -7.80 -8.84
CA PRO A 61 -9.38 -8.22 -9.24
C PRO A 61 -9.79 -9.62 -8.72
N GLU A 62 -8.84 -10.55 -8.64
CA GLU A 62 -9.10 -11.89 -8.10
C GLU A 62 -9.34 -11.83 -6.59
N VAL A 63 -8.49 -11.10 -5.86
CA VAL A 63 -8.59 -10.94 -4.41
C VAL A 63 -9.91 -10.28 -4.02
N VAL A 64 -10.30 -9.23 -4.73
CA VAL A 64 -11.55 -8.51 -4.47
C VAL A 64 -12.78 -9.37 -4.72
N ARG A 65 -12.78 -10.25 -5.73
CA ARG A 65 -13.89 -11.20 -5.93
C ARG A 65 -14.06 -12.18 -4.76
N GLN A 66 -12.97 -12.56 -4.12
CA GLN A 66 -12.98 -13.55 -3.03
C GLN A 66 -13.20 -12.92 -1.66
N MET A 67 -13.06 -11.60 -1.52
CA MET A 67 -13.06 -10.95 -0.20
C MET A 67 -14.44 -10.74 0.41
N ALA A 68 -15.53 -10.93 -0.35
CA ALA A 68 -16.89 -10.67 0.13
C ALA A 68 -17.23 -11.31 1.49
N PRO A 69 -16.82 -12.54 1.82
CA PRO A 69 -17.07 -13.14 3.14
C PRO A 69 -16.36 -12.43 4.31
N LEU A 70 -15.33 -11.63 4.03
CA LEU A 70 -14.58 -10.85 5.02
C LEU A 70 -15.24 -9.49 5.30
N MET A 71 -16.21 -9.10 4.49
CA MET A 71 -16.82 -7.77 4.51
C MET A 71 -18.11 -7.79 5.32
N GLY A 72 -18.18 -6.91 6.31
CA GLY A 72 -19.39 -6.50 7.01
C GLY A 72 -19.60 -5.00 6.92
N PRO A 73 -20.71 -4.48 7.48
CA PRO A 73 -21.08 -3.06 7.35
C PRO A 73 -20.02 -2.07 7.84
N ASN A 74 -19.20 -2.48 8.82
CA ASN A 74 -18.18 -1.63 9.45
C ASN A 74 -16.74 -2.01 9.09
N THR A 75 -16.55 -3.01 8.21
CA THR A 75 -15.21 -3.49 7.86
C THR A 75 -14.41 -2.39 7.19
N MET A 76 -13.21 -2.12 7.69
CA MET A 76 -12.24 -1.26 7.02
C MET A 76 -11.40 -2.07 6.04
N VAL A 77 -11.10 -1.50 4.88
CA VAL A 77 -10.17 -2.03 3.90
C VAL A 77 -8.98 -1.09 3.81
N LEU A 78 -7.87 -1.48 4.45
CA LEU A 78 -6.63 -0.74 4.41
C LEU A 78 -5.86 -1.07 3.13
N THR A 79 -5.75 -0.10 2.24
CA THR A 79 -5.12 -0.27 0.92
C THR A 79 -3.65 0.15 0.97
N ALA A 80 -2.78 -0.82 1.21
CA ALA A 80 -1.33 -0.64 1.32
C ALA A 80 -0.64 -1.04 0.00
N MET A 81 -1.01 -0.35 -1.08
CA MET A 81 -0.57 -0.66 -2.44
C MET A 81 0.39 0.40 -2.97
N ASN A 82 1.31 -0.01 -3.85
CA ASN A 82 2.18 0.91 -4.58
C ASN A 82 1.45 1.48 -5.81
N GLY A 83 1.84 2.69 -6.23
CA GLY A 83 1.26 3.36 -7.39
C GLY A 83 0.01 4.17 -7.07
N VAL A 84 -0.75 4.52 -8.10
CA VAL A 84 -2.05 5.20 -7.97
C VAL A 84 -3.12 4.12 -7.72
N PRO A 85 -3.81 4.10 -6.57
CA PRO A 85 -4.87 3.14 -6.31
C PRO A 85 -6.14 3.46 -7.12
N TRP A 86 -7.00 2.47 -7.35
CA TRP A 86 -8.25 2.65 -8.11
C TRP A 86 -9.19 3.71 -7.52
N TRP A 87 -9.15 3.85 -6.20
CA TRP A 87 -9.97 4.81 -5.45
C TRP A 87 -9.35 6.20 -5.36
N PHE A 88 -8.17 6.46 -5.94
CA PHE A 88 -7.41 7.70 -5.73
C PHE A 88 -8.25 8.98 -5.90
N LEU A 89 -9.14 8.99 -6.89
CA LEU A 89 -10.01 10.13 -7.19
C LEU A 89 -11.30 10.18 -6.34
N GLN A 90 -11.58 9.18 -5.51
CA GLN A 90 -12.69 9.20 -4.54
C GLN A 90 -12.35 10.15 -3.39
N GLY A 91 -13.27 11.06 -3.06
CA GLY A 91 -13.05 12.07 -2.02
C GLY A 91 -12.04 13.16 -2.39
N PHE A 92 -11.51 13.15 -3.62
CA PHE A 92 -10.48 14.05 -4.11
C PHE A 92 -10.93 15.51 -4.29
N GLY A 93 -12.25 15.74 -4.42
CA GLY A 93 -12.81 17.05 -4.71
C GLY A 93 -12.57 17.53 -6.15
N GLY A 94 -13.18 18.66 -6.52
CA GLY A 94 -13.04 19.26 -7.84
C GLY A 94 -13.59 18.41 -9.01
N MET A 95 -13.15 18.74 -10.22
CA MET A 95 -13.67 18.14 -11.47
C MET A 95 -13.33 16.66 -11.66
N LEU A 96 -12.26 16.19 -11.02
CA LEU A 96 -11.80 14.81 -11.14
C LEU A 96 -12.41 13.88 -10.09
N ALA A 97 -13.17 14.42 -9.12
CA ALA A 97 -13.75 13.65 -8.04
C ALA A 97 -14.60 12.47 -8.56
N GLY A 98 -14.29 11.27 -8.07
CA GLY A 98 -15.02 10.04 -8.39
C GLY A 98 -14.79 9.50 -9.79
N GLN A 99 -13.95 10.12 -10.62
CA GLN A 99 -13.66 9.58 -11.95
C GLN A 99 -12.92 8.24 -11.84
N ARG A 100 -13.23 7.32 -12.75
CA ARG A 100 -12.62 5.99 -12.79
C ARG A 100 -11.30 6.04 -13.54
N LEU A 101 -10.25 5.52 -12.91
CA LEU A 101 -8.95 5.30 -13.55
C LEU A 101 -8.94 3.97 -14.29
N THR A 102 -9.13 4.00 -15.61
CA THR A 102 -9.18 2.79 -16.44
C THR A 102 -7.87 2.01 -16.48
N SER A 103 -6.74 2.63 -16.13
CA SER A 103 -5.43 1.98 -16.04
C SER A 103 -5.33 0.97 -14.90
N VAL A 104 -6.15 1.10 -13.86
CA VAL A 104 -6.12 0.24 -12.66
C VAL A 104 -7.45 -0.44 -12.37
N ASP A 105 -8.57 0.12 -12.84
CA ASP A 105 -9.90 -0.49 -12.77
C ASP A 105 -10.65 -0.30 -14.11
N PRO A 106 -10.27 -1.05 -15.17
CA PRO A 106 -10.82 -0.85 -16.52
C PRO A 106 -12.34 -1.00 -16.59
N THR A 107 -12.89 -1.95 -15.83
CA THR A 107 -14.31 -2.29 -15.85
C THR A 107 -15.12 -1.62 -14.74
N GLY A 108 -14.47 -1.06 -13.71
CA GLY A 108 -15.15 -0.54 -12.51
C GLY A 108 -15.44 -1.61 -11.45
N ALA A 109 -14.96 -2.85 -11.66
CA ALA A 109 -15.25 -3.97 -10.77
C ALA A 109 -14.68 -3.77 -9.36
N LEU A 110 -13.54 -3.08 -9.23
CA LEU A 110 -12.93 -2.80 -7.93
C LEU A 110 -13.74 -1.77 -7.15
N ALA A 111 -14.12 -0.67 -7.81
CA ALA A 111 -14.94 0.37 -7.19
C ALA A 111 -16.35 -0.14 -6.82
N GLN A 112 -16.91 -1.09 -7.59
CA GLN A 112 -18.20 -1.69 -7.29
C GLN A 112 -18.14 -2.67 -6.12
N ALA A 113 -17.06 -3.45 -6.01
CA ALA A 113 -16.93 -4.47 -4.97
C ALA A 113 -16.44 -3.92 -3.62
N ILE A 114 -15.69 -2.82 -3.62
CA ILE A 114 -15.26 -2.13 -2.40
C ILE A 114 -15.77 -0.70 -2.45
N GLU A 115 -16.89 -0.47 -1.77
CA GLU A 115 -17.44 0.87 -1.63
C GLU A 115 -16.45 1.81 -0.91
N GLY A 116 -16.42 3.08 -1.33
CA GLY A 116 -15.49 4.07 -0.77
C GLY A 116 -15.60 4.23 0.75
N GLN A 117 -16.77 3.97 1.32
CA GLN A 117 -16.97 3.97 2.76
C GLN A 117 -16.16 2.89 3.49
N HIS A 118 -15.69 1.83 2.84
CA HIS A 118 -14.82 0.83 3.49
C HIS A 118 -13.34 1.23 3.43
N ILE A 119 -12.95 2.11 2.51
CA ILE A 119 -11.55 2.33 2.15
C ILE A 119 -10.84 3.22 3.18
N ILE A 120 -9.66 2.77 3.59
CA ILE A 120 -8.62 3.60 4.22
C ILE A 120 -7.36 3.52 3.34
N GLY A 121 -6.82 4.67 2.96
CA GLY A 121 -5.55 4.74 2.23
C GLY A 121 -4.35 4.50 3.13
N CYS A 122 -3.32 3.82 2.61
CA CYS A 122 -2.09 3.58 3.34
C CYS A 122 -0.84 3.77 2.46
N VAL A 123 0.03 4.69 2.85
CA VAL A 123 1.36 4.85 2.26
C VAL A 123 2.40 4.20 3.16
N VAL A 124 2.96 3.08 2.69
CA VAL A 124 3.96 2.30 3.42
C VAL A 124 5.36 2.88 3.22
N HIS A 125 6.02 3.27 4.30
CA HIS A 125 7.43 3.64 4.38
C HIS A 125 8.18 2.60 5.22
N ALA A 126 8.24 1.38 4.68
CA ALA A 126 8.97 0.24 5.22
C ALA A 126 9.47 -0.62 4.07
N SER A 127 10.61 -1.28 4.27
CA SER A 127 11.19 -2.22 3.33
C SER A 127 11.15 -3.63 3.93
N CYS A 128 10.48 -4.54 3.22
CA CYS A 128 10.35 -5.94 3.59
C CYS A 128 10.57 -6.83 2.35
N SER A 129 11.09 -8.03 2.57
CA SER A 129 11.17 -9.09 1.56
C SER A 129 10.64 -10.41 2.13
N LEU A 130 10.41 -11.38 1.26
CA LEU A 130 10.14 -12.76 1.67
C LEU A 130 11.43 -13.55 1.50
N ASP A 131 11.95 -14.12 2.59
CA ASP A 131 13.06 -15.08 2.54
C ASP A 131 12.55 -16.49 2.18
N GLY A 132 11.24 -16.69 2.24
CA GLY A 132 10.54 -17.91 1.84
C GLY A 132 9.05 -17.85 2.21
N PRO A 133 8.27 -18.91 1.91
CA PRO A 133 6.86 -18.97 2.28
C PRO A 133 6.65 -18.76 3.79
N GLY A 134 5.81 -17.78 4.13
CA GLY A 134 5.49 -17.42 5.52
C GLY A 134 6.67 -16.84 6.33
N LEU A 135 7.81 -16.52 5.71
CA LEU A 135 8.98 -15.90 6.37
C LEU A 135 9.27 -14.52 5.77
N VAL A 136 8.87 -13.48 6.50
CA VAL A 136 9.09 -12.09 6.13
C VAL A 136 10.39 -11.59 6.76
N ARG A 137 11.24 -10.93 5.98
CA ARG A 137 12.38 -10.15 6.47
C ARG A 137 12.04 -8.68 6.47
N HIS A 138 12.20 -8.03 7.61
CA HIS A 138 12.12 -6.58 7.75
C HIS A 138 13.52 -5.99 7.63
N HIS A 139 13.71 -5.06 6.70
CA HIS A 139 14.99 -4.39 6.48
C HIS A 139 15.08 -3.09 7.28
N PHE A 140 14.15 -2.17 7.04
CA PHE A 140 14.11 -0.87 7.73
C PHE A 140 12.75 -0.19 7.58
N GLY A 141 12.51 0.84 8.39
CA GLY A 141 11.32 1.68 8.36
C GLY A 141 10.08 1.02 8.98
N ASN A 142 9.25 1.80 9.65
CA ASN A 142 8.03 1.33 10.31
C ASN A 142 6.88 2.34 10.15
N LYS A 143 6.98 3.26 9.17
CA LYS A 143 5.99 4.32 8.99
C LYS A 143 4.88 3.89 8.03
N LEU A 144 3.63 4.10 8.46
CA LEU A 144 2.40 3.79 7.73
C LEU A 144 1.50 5.04 7.75
N ILE A 145 1.57 5.86 6.71
CA ILE A 145 0.72 7.06 6.64
C ILE A 145 -0.69 6.61 6.28
N LEU A 146 -1.67 6.93 7.11
CA LEU A 146 -3.06 6.54 6.92
C LEU A 146 -3.90 7.75 6.49
N GLY A 147 -5.00 7.53 5.78
CA GLY A 147 -5.98 8.59 5.60
C GLY A 147 -7.27 8.15 4.95
N GLU A 148 -8.34 8.88 5.24
CA GLU A 148 -9.60 8.74 4.53
C GLU A 148 -9.45 9.27 3.10
N PRO A 149 -10.08 8.64 2.09
CA PRO A 149 -10.13 9.20 0.74
C PRO A 149 -10.71 10.63 0.70
N SER A 150 -11.61 10.94 1.65
CA SER A 150 -12.23 12.27 1.81
C SER A 150 -11.35 13.31 2.54
N GLY A 151 -10.20 12.93 3.09
CA GLY A 151 -9.38 13.79 3.95
C GLY A 151 -9.91 14.03 5.37
N LYS A 152 -11.13 13.55 5.69
CA LYS A 152 -11.69 13.68 7.05
C LYS A 152 -10.89 12.84 8.06
N LYS A 153 -10.69 13.37 9.27
CA LYS A 153 -10.13 12.63 10.41
C LYS A 153 -11.25 11.95 11.20
N THR A 154 -11.82 10.89 10.63
CA THR A 154 -12.89 10.12 11.28
C THR A 154 -12.38 9.36 12.51
N ALA A 155 -13.29 8.96 13.40
CA ALA A 155 -12.94 8.16 14.58
C ALA A 155 -12.25 6.83 14.20
N ARG A 156 -12.67 6.19 13.11
CA ARG A 156 -12.12 4.89 12.69
C ARG A 156 -10.66 4.96 12.23
N VAL A 157 -10.27 6.00 11.49
CA VAL A 157 -8.87 6.13 11.03
C VAL A 157 -7.96 6.48 12.21
N GLN A 158 -8.45 7.26 13.18
CA GLN A 158 -7.74 7.56 14.43
C GLN A 158 -7.56 6.31 15.31
N GLN A 159 -8.60 5.49 15.44
CA GLN A 159 -8.54 4.22 16.16
C GLN A 159 -7.56 3.26 15.49
N LEU A 160 -7.57 3.16 14.16
CA LEU A 160 -6.63 2.34 13.40
C LEU A 160 -5.19 2.82 13.56
N ALA A 161 -4.94 4.12 13.50
CA ALA A 161 -3.62 4.71 13.77
C ALA A 161 -3.12 4.35 15.18
N ALA A 162 -3.98 4.51 16.20
CA ALA A 162 -3.63 4.16 17.58
C ALA A 162 -3.34 2.66 17.75
N LEU A 163 -4.10 1.79 17.07
CA LEU A 163 -3.88 0.35 17.07
C LEU A 163 -2.55 -0.03 16.44
N LEU A 164 -2.23 0.55 15.27
CA LEU A 164 -0.95 0.34 14.60
C LEU A 164 0.22 0.90 15.43
N GLY A 165 0.01 2.02 16.14
CA GLY A 165 0.94 2.57 17.12
C GLY A 165 1.26 1.58 18.25
N LYS A 166 0.23 0.94 18.83
CA LYS A 166 0.42 -0.14 19.83
C LYS A 166 1.19 -1.34 19.27
N ALA A 167 1.14 -1.57 17.96
CA ALA A 167 1.90 -2.61 17.28
C ALA A 167 3.34 -2.20 16.91
N GLY A 168 3.74 -0.95 17.18
CA GLY A 168 5.10 -0.43 16.96
C GLY A 168 5.31 0.31 15.63
N PHE A 169 4.24 0.66 14.91
CA PHE A 169 4.31 1.46 13.69
C PHE A 169 4.21 2.97 14.00
N GLU A 170 4.90 3.78 13.20
CA GLU A 170 4.64 5.22 13.13
C GLU A 170 3.45 5.45 12.18
N ALA A 171 2.26 5.72 12.73
CA ALA A 171 1.03 5.75 11.94
C ALA A 171 0.36 7.14 11.91
N PRO A 172 0.96 8.17 11.27
CA PRO A 172 0.33 9.48 11.17
C PRO A 172 -0.92 9.44 10.29
N VAL A 173 -1.93 10.25 10.64
CA VAL A 173 -3.16 10.41 9.85
C VAL A 173 -3.02 11.66 8.97
N SER A 174 -2.99 11.45 7.66
CA SER A 174 -2.89 12.49 6.64
C SER A 174 -4.20 13.26 6.48
N ASP A 175 -4.08 14.57 6.24
CA ASP A 175 -5.19 15.43 5.83
C ASP A 175 -5.60 15.20 4.37
N GLN A 176 -4.71 14.65 3.55
CA GLN A 176 -4.98 14.33 2.15
C GLN A 176 -4.03 13.22 1.69
N ILE A 177 -4.44 11.97 1.92
CA ILE A 177 -3.61 10.78 1.65
C ILE A 177 -3.14 10.69 0.18
N GLN A 178 -3.88 11.28 -0.75
CA GLN A 178 -3.50 11.35 -2.16
C GLN A 178 -2.23 12.16 -2.40
N LYS A 179 -1.95 13.20 -1.59
CA LYS A 179 -0.67 13.93 -1.64
C LYS A 179 0.49 13.02 -1.26
N ASP A 180 0.33 12.23 -0.19
CA ASP A 180 1.37 11.30 0.25
C ASP A 180 1.62 10.19 -0.78
N ILE A 181 0.55 9.66 -1.39
CA ILE A 181 0.63 8.67 -2.47
C ILE A 181 1.39 9.28 -3.65
N TRP A 182 1.02 10.47 -4.09
CA TRP A 182 1.63 11.14 -5.24
C TRP A 182 3.09 11.50 -4.98
N PHE A 183 3.42 12.01 -3.79
CA PHE A 183 4.79 12.32 -3.40
C PHE A 183 5.69 11.08 -3.32
N LYS A 184 5.17 9.95 -2.84
CA LYS A 184 5.90 8.67 -2.87
C LYS A 184 6.05 8.15 -4.31
N LEU A 185 5.00 8.26 -5.13
CA LEU A 185 5.02 7.85 -6.53
C LEU A 185 6.03 8.65 -7.34
N TRP A 186 6.01 9.98 -7.20
CA TRP A 186 6.89 10.93 -7.87
C TRP A 186 8.37 10.52 -7.77
N GLY A 187 8.81 10.05 -6.61
CA GLY A 187 10.18 9.57 -6.44
C GLY A 187 10.51 8.18 -6.99
N ASN A 188 9.51 7.31 -7.10
CA ASN A 188 9.74 5.89 -7.43
C ASN A 188 9.33 5.54 -8.86
N MET A 189 8.56 6.40 -9.53
CA MET A 189 7.96 6.09 -10.83
C MET A 189 8.99 5.92 -11.94
N SER A 190 10.16 6.55 -11.82
CA SER A 190 11.24 6.44 -12.79
C SER A 190 12.25 5.35 -12.41
N VAL A 191 12.66 5.30 -11.14
CA VAL A 191 13.70 4.36 -10.67
C VAL A 191 13.25 2.89 -10.77
N ASN A 192 11.99 2.58 -10.50
CA ASN A 192 11.49 1.21 -10.55
C ASN A 192 11.50 0.62 -11.98
N PRO A 193 10.96 1.29 -13.03
CA PRO A 193 11.09 0.80 -14.40
C PRO A 193 12.53 0.75 -14.91
N ILE A 194 13.35 1.76 -14.60
CA ILE A 194 14.74 1.82 -15.08
C ILE A 194 15.58 0.68 -14.47
N SER A 195 15.43 0.40 -13.18
CA SER A 195 16.11 -0.74 -12.54
C SER A 195 15.66 -2.09 -13.13
N ALA A 196 14.38 -2.24 -13.46
CA ALA A 196 13.89 -3.44 -14.12
C ALA A 196 14.43 -3.61 -15.56
N LEU A 197 14.56 -2.51 -16.31
CA LEU A 197 15.08 -2.53 -17.68
C LEU A 197 16.60 -2.76 -17.75
N THR A 198 17.35 -2.23 -16.79
CA THR A 198 18.82 -2.21 -16.84
C THR A 198 19.48 -3.25 -15.93
N GLY A 199 18.77 -3.72 -14.90
CA GLY A 199 19.35 -4.52 -13.81
C GLY A 199 20.29 -3.71 -12.89
N ALA A 200 20.39 -2.39 -13.08
CA ALA A 200 21.26 -1.54 -12.29
C ALA A 200 20.66 -1.24 -10.90
N THR A 201 21.54 -1.10 -9.92
CA THR A 201 21.20 -0.62 -8.58
C THR A 201 20.94 0.88 -8.59
N THR A 202 20.18 1.39 -7.63
CA THR A 202 19.76 2.80 -7.58
C THR A 202 20.92 3.78 -7.58
N ASP A 203 22.03 3.46 -6.90
CA ASP A 203 23.26 4.26 -6.88
C ASP A 203 23.87 4.41 -8.28
N ARG A 204 23.86 3.33 -9.08
CA ARG A 204 24.36 3.37 -10.47
C ARG A 204 23.41 4.15 -11.39
N ILE A 205 22.10 4.01 -11.18
CA ILE A 205 21.07 4.72 -11.95
C ILE A 205 21.19 6.23 -11.72
N LEU A 206 21.34 6.67 -10.47
CA LEU A 206 21.45 8.08 -10.14
C LEU A 206 22.86 8.65 -10.42
N GLY A 207 23.88 7.79 -10.42
CA GLY A 207 25.25 8.15 -10.77
C GLY A 207 25.46 8.47 -12.25
N ASP A 208 24.65 7.93 -13.14
CA ASP A 208 24.70 8.23 -14.58
C ASP A 208 23.96 9.53 -14.89
N GLU A 209 24.67 10.53 -15.45
CA GLU A 209 24.12 11.86 -15.75
C GLU A 209 22.97 11.84 -16.76
N LEU A 210 23.03 10.97 -17.78
CA LEU A 210 22.01 10.90 -18.82
C LEU A 210 20.73 10.26 -18.26
N VAL A 211 20.89 9.18 -17.50
CA VAL A 211 19.75 8.49 -16.87
C VAL A 211 19.11 9.38 -15.80
N ARG A 212 19.93 10.06 -14.99
CA ARG A 212 19.44 11.02 -13.98
C ARG A 212 18.71 12.20 -14.63
N GLY A 213 19.20 12.73 -15.75
CA GLY A 213 18.50 13.75 -16.53
C GLY A 213 17.13 13.28 -17.03
N PHE A 214 17.05 12.05 -17.55
CA PHE A 214 15.77 11.43 -17.94
C PHE A 214 14.81 11.27 -16.75
N ILE A 215 15.32 10.82 -15.60
CA ILE A 215 14.54 10.72 -14.36
C ILE A 215 13.97 12.08 -13.95
N SER A 216 14.78 13.14 -13.95
CA SER A 216 14.34 14.50 -13.63
C SER A 216 13.21 14.96 -14.55
N SER A 217 13.30 14.70 -15.86
CA SER A 217 12.24 15.06 -16.82
C SER A 217 10.91 14.38 -16.49
N VAL A 218 10.92 13.06 -16.23
CA VAL A 218 9.70 12.32 -15.83
C VAL A 218 9.13 12.84 -14.51
N MET A 219 10.00 13.18 -13.55
CA MET A 219 9.60 13.75 -12.27
C MET A 219 8.95 15.13 -12.44
N LEU A 220 9.44 15.96 -13.37
CA LEU A 220 8.86 17.28 -13.65
C LEU A 220 7.47 17.15 -14.31
N GLU A 221 7.26 16.20 -15.21
CA GLU A 221 5.93 15.90 -15.76
C GLU A 221 4.93 15.50 -14.67
N ALA A 222 5.34 14.59 -13.78
CA ALA A 222 4.50 14.14 -12.67
C ALA A 222 4.22 15.26 -11.65
N LYS A 223 5.18 16.15 -11.41
CA LYS A 223 4.99 17.36 -10.58
C LYS A 223 3.95 18.30 -11.19
N GLU A 224 4.02 18.55 -12.50
CA GLU A 224 3.05 19.38 -13.23
C GLU A 224 1.63 18.78 -13.19
N ILE A 225 1.49 17.46 -13.41
CA ILE A 225 0.21 16.75 -13.26
C ILE A 225 -0.32 16.94 -11.82
N GLY A 226 0.53 16.73 -10.82
CA GLY A 226 0.19 16.92 -9.42
C GLY A 226 -0.35 18.31 -9.12
N ALA A 227 0.32 19.36 -9.62
CA ALA A 227 -0.12 20.74 -9.46
C ALA A 227 -1.51 20.98 -10.06
N ARG A 228 -1.77 20.48 -11.28
CA ARG A 228 -3.08 20.62 -11.96
C ARG A 228 -4.22 19.89 -11.26
N ILE A 229 -3.92 18.82 -10.53
CA ILE A 229 -4.91 18.06 -9.79
C ILE A 229 -4.96 18.44 -8.29
N GLY A 230 -4.32 19.55 -7.89
CA GLY A 230 -4.41 20.08 -6.52
C GLY A 230 -3.51 19.40 -5.48
N ILE A 231 -2.49 18.67 -5.93
CA ILE A 231 -1.46 18.03 -5.10
C ILE A 231 -0.05 18.52 -5.48
N PRO A 232 0.25 19.82 -5.28
CA PRO A 232 1.56 20.36 -5.63
C PRO A 232 2.68 19.67 -4.83
N ILE A 233 3.85 19.55 -5.45
CA ILE A 233 5.09 19.10 -4.81
C ILE A 233 6.06 20.27 -4.82
N ASP A 234 6.49 20.72 -3.65
CA ASP A 234 7.40 21.85 -3.54
C ASP A 234 8.83 21.47 -3.97
N GLN A 235 9.26 20.25 -3.64
CA GLN A 235 10.59 19.71 -3.95
C GLN A 235 10.86 19.64 -5.46
N GLN A 236 12.13 19.82 -5.82
CA GLN A 236 12.67 19.60 -7.15
C GLN A 236 13.31 18.21 -7.26
N PRO A 237 13.47 17.64 -8.47
CA PRO A 237 14.12 16.36 -8.64
C PRO A 237 15.49 16.27 -7.96
N GLU A 238 16.26 17.36 -7.99
CA GLU A 238 17.60 17.46 -7.41
C GLU A 238 17.60 17.27 -5.89
N ASP A 239 16.54 17.69 -5.19
CA ASP A 239 16.38 17.47 -3.74
C ASP A 239 16.29 15.99 -3.38
N ARG A 240 15.97 15.14 -4.36
CA ARG A 240 15.75 13.70 -4.18
C ARG A 240 16.87 12.84 -4.73
N HIS A 241 17.76 13.42 -5.53
CA HIS A 241 18.96 12.74 -6.04
C HIS A 241 20.08 12.68 -5.01
N GLN A 242 19.98 13.47 -3.92
CA GLN A 242 20.94 13.51 -2.82
C GLN A 242 20.74 12.38 -1.79
#